data_AF-A0A4S4AWL8-F1
#
_entry.id   AF-A0A4S4AWL8-F1
#
_cell.length_a   1.000
_cell.length_b   1.000
_cell.length_c   1.000
_cell.angle_alpha   90.00
_cell.angle_beta   90.00
_cell.angle_gamma   90.00
#
_symmetry.space_group_name_H-M   'P 1'
#
loop_
_entity.id
_entity.type
_entity.pdbx_description
1 polymer ?
#
loop_
_entity_poly.entity_id
_entity_poly.type
_entity_poly.pdbx_seq_one_letter_code
_entity_poly.pdbx_strand_id
1 'polypeptide(L)'
;MTTARPRQGPPPSSYRRHSIAALPCPARTVPFVAWSPSGFHSTQTGIIAGRILTPRTRKPLIGRIQSFIAGVLSLPPTPHSVQPMKKTRGFTIIELMLTVAVLAVLLGIGIPSFRNLIQNNRATAIANDIVGTLQTARSEAIKRRSPITVCRRNAAGSACENGTNWAAGWLMLQGATVLKVWDAAAGEPVVTGPAGGIVFQSDGTASATGEFQVQTSSGSTAVQRCVGVAGLGRVSTKTGACS
;
A
#
# COMPACT_ATOMS: atom_id res chain seq x y z
N MET A 1 50.92 -13.62 -73.92
CA MET A 1 51.37 -13.72 -72.51
C MET A 1 51.36 -12.33 -71.90
N THR A 2 50.28 -11.98 -71.18
CA THR A 2 50.22 -10.77 -70.36
C THR A 2 49.33 -11.10 -69.16
N THR A 3 49.99 -11.39 -68.04
CA THR A 3 49.40 -11.89 -66.80
C THR A 3 48.95 -10.70 -65.94
N ALA A 4 47.65 -10.59 -65.67
CA ALA A 4 47.07 -9.55 -64.83
C ALA A 4 47.23 -9.89 -63.34
N ARG A 5 47.76 -8.94 -62.54
CA ARG A 5 47.93 -9.05 -61.08
C ARG A 5 46.59 -8.92 -60.33
N PRO A 6 46.41 -9.62 -59.19
CA PRO A 6 45.27 -9.41 -58.29
C PRO A 6 45.49 -8.20 -57.36
N ARG A 7 44.40 -7.47 -57.06
CA ARG A 7 44.35 -6.35 -56.11
C ARG A 7 44.33 -6.86 -54.66
N GLN A 8 45.21 -6.32 -53.81
CA GLN A 8 45.24 -6.56 -52.36
C GLN A 8 44.26 -5.60 -51.64
N GLY A 9 43.48 -6.13 -50.70
CA GLY A 9 42.61 -5.36 -49.80
C GLY A 9 43.35 -4.80 -48.57
N PRO A 10 42.79 -3.79 -47.88
CA PRO A 10 43.45 -3.12 -46.77
C PRO A 10 43.44 -3.94 -45.45
N PRO A 11 44.44 -3.74 -44.56
CA PRO A 11 44.55 -4.47 -43.29
C PRO A 11 43.63 -3.91 -42.18
N PRO A 12 43.29 -4.71 -41.15
CA PRO A 12 42.41 -4.30 -40.05
C PRO A 12 43.10 -3.39 -39.03
N SER A 13 42.34 -2.42 -38.51
CA SER A 13 42.75 -1.42 -37.51
C SER A 13 42.95 -2.03 -36.13
N SER A 14 44.13 -1.79 -35.54
CA SER A 14 44.50 -2.16 -34.18
C SER A 14 43.88 -1.20 -33.15
N TYR A 15 42.97 -1.71 -32.32
CA TYR A 15 42.37 -0.94 -31.23
C TYR A 15 43.28 -0.99 -29.99
N ARG A 16 43.95 0.14 -29.72
CA ARG A 16 44.85 0.35 -28.58
C ARG A 16 44.03 0.53 -27.30
N ARG A 17 44.07 -0.45 -26.38
CA ARG A 17 43.50 -0.31 -25.02
C ARG A 17 44.33 0.69 -24.22
N HIS A 18 43.72 1.79 -23.79
CA HIS A 18 44.29 2.65 -22.77
C HIS A 18 43.89 2.13 -21.39
N SER A 19 44.89 1.66 -20.65
CA SER A 19 44.83 1.37 -19.22
C SER A 19 44.67 2.69 -18.46
N ILE A 20 43.51 2.91 -17.84
CA ILE A 20 43.30 4.01 -16.90
C ILE A 20 43.51 3.45 -15.50
N ALA A 21 44.58 3.92 -14.86
CA ALA A 21 44.93 3.62 -13.48
C ALA A 21 43.85 4.14 -12.53
N ALA A 22 43.39 3.27 -11.63
CA ALA A 22 42.48 3.60 -10.54
C ALA A 22 43.25 4.37 -9.46
N LEU A 23 42.88 5.64 -9.25
CA LEU A 23 43.25 6.41 -8.06
C LEU A 23 42.24 6.15 -6.94
N PRO A 24 42.68 5.96 -5.69
CA PRO A 24 41.78 5.77 -4.54
C PRO A 24 41.15 7.12 -4.12
N CYS A 25 39.82 7.16 -4.05
CA CYS A 25 39.09 8.29 -3.45
C CYS A 25 39.26 8.29 -1.91
N PRO A 26 39.54 9.44 -1.28
CA PRO A 26 39.60 9.55 0.17
C PRO A 26 38.20 9.45 0.81
N ALA A 27 38.10 8.61 1.83
CA ALA A 27 36.92 8.45 2.68
C ALA A 27 36.60 9.78 3.37
N ARG A 28 35.43 10.34 3.06
CA ARG A 28 34.90 11.54 3.70
C ARG A 28 34.11 11.12 4.94
N THR A 29 34.73 11.28 6.10
CA THR A 29 34.12 11.19 7.43
C THR A 29 33.04 12.26 7.54
N VAL A 30 31.77 11.85 7.62
CA VAL A 30 30.66 12.73 8.01
C VAL A 30 30.49 12.65 9.53
N PRO A 31 30.46 13.78 10.25
CA PRO A 31 30.16 13.76 11.67
C PRO A 31 28.67 13.45 11.87
N PHE A 32 28.42 12.47 12.74
CA PHE A 32 27.16 12.25 13.42
C PHE A 32 26.70 13.57 14.06
N VAL A 33 25.63 14.17 13.55
CA VAL A 33 24.94 15.27 14.23
C VAL A 33 23.63 14.76 14.79
N ALA A 34 23.53 14.94 16.10
CA ALA A 34 22.53 14.48 17.02
C ALA A 34 21.08 14.76 16.60
N TRP A 35 20.25 13.74 16.79
CA TRP A 35 18.81 13.83 16.92
C TRP A 35 18.46 14.69 18.15
N SER A 36 17.77 15.80 17.95
CA SER A 36 17.12 16.57 19.03
C SER A 36 15.60 16.44 18.86
N PRO A 37 14.87 15.84 19.82
CA PRO A 37 13.42 15.82 19.81
C PRO A 37 12.89 16.91 20.73
N SER A 38 12.54 18.08 20.20
CA SER A 38 11.72 19.04 20.93
C SER A 38 10.94 19.92 19.96
N GLY A 39 9.60 19.91 20.09
CA GLY A 39 8.74 20.84 19.35
C GLY A 39 7.37 20.31 18.95
N PHE A 40 6.61 19.72 19.88
CA PHE A 40 5.17 19.53 19.71
C PHE A 40 4.49 20.91 19.86
N HIS A 41 4.12 21.55 18.75
CA HIS A 41 3.14 22.64 18.75
C HIS A 41 1.81 22.10 18.23
N SER A 42 0.89 21.87 19.17
CA SER A 42 -0.51 21.60 18.92
C SER A 42 -1.26 22.94 18.88
N THR A 43 -1.77 23.32 17.71
CA THR A 43 -2.78 24.38 17.56
C THR A 43 -3.55 24.19 16.26
N GLN A 44 -4.75 23.60 16.33
CA GLN A 44 -5.96 24.23 15.77
C GLN A 44 -7.21 23.43 16.11
N THR A 45 -8.01 24.04 16.97
CA THR A 45 -9.39 23.73 17.31
C THR A 45 -10.31 24.15 16.16
N GLY A 46 -10.86 23.18 15.45
CA GLY A 46 -11.97 23.37 14.50
C GLY A 46 -13.31 23.12 15.18
N ILE A 47 -14.09 24.18 15.32
CA ILE A 47 -15.45 24.21 15.87
C ILE A 47 -16.40 23.43 14.95
N ILE A 48 -17.02 22.36 15.44
CA ILE A 48 -18.21 21.75 14.82
C ILE A 48 -19.42 22.07 15.69
N ALA A 49 -20.39 22.70 15.05
CA ALA A 49 -21.66 23.14 15.61
C ALA A 49 -22.56 21.97 16.03
N GLY A 50 -23.02 22.06 17.29
CA GLY A 50 -24.39 21.83 17.75
C GLY A 50 -25.21 20.65 17.19
N ARG A 51 -25.38 19.63 18.04
CA ARG A 51 -26.70 19.01 18.22
C ARG A 51 -26.95 18.72 19.70
N ILE A 52 -27.77 19.59 20.30
CA ILE A 52 -28.16 19.59 21.70
C ILE A 52 -29.03 18.34 21.97
N LEU A 53 -28.51 17.41 22.78
CA LEU A 53 -29.30 16.35 23.40
C LEU A 53 -29.90 16.93 24.70
N THR A 54 -31.23 16.95 24.76
CA THR A 54 -32.00 17.38 25.94
C THR A 54 -31.75 16.46 27.14
N PRO A 55 -31.48 16.99 28.35
CA PRO A 55 -31.31 16.17 29.55
C PRO A 55 -32.67 15.66 30.07
N ARG A 56 -32.78 14.34 30.21
CA ARG A 56 -33.93 13.66 30.82
C ARG A 56 -33.87 13.82 32.35
N THR A 57 -34.65 14.76 32.88
CA THR A 57 -34.78 15.04 34.32
C THR A 57 -35.33 13.82 35.07
N ARG A 58 -34.51 13.20 35.94
CA ARG A 58 -34.98 12.19 36.89
C ARG A 58 -35.68 12.91 38.06
N LYS A 59 -36.93 12.53 38.33
CA LYS A 59 -37.72 13.00 39.49
C LYS A 59 -37.10 12.49 40.79
N PRO A 60 -37.04 13.31 41.86
CA PRO A 60 -36.61 12.87 43.18
C PRO A 60 -37.78 12.17 43.89
N LEU A 61 -37.56 10.91 44.31
CA LEU A 61 -38.45 10.20 45.24
C LEU A 61 -37.84 10.30 46.64
N ILE A 62 -38.12 11.41 47.31
CA ILE A 62 -37.96 11.57 48.76
C ILE A 62 -39.28 11.11 49.39
N GLY A 63 -39.19 10.23 50.39
CA GLY A 63 -40.28 10.01 51.34
C GLY A 63 -40.93 8.63 51.28
N ARG A 64 -40.30 7.63 51.90
CA ARG A 64 -40.99 6.55 52.61
C ARG A 64 -40.01 5.82 53.54
N ILE A 65 -39.52 6.55 54.54
CA ILE A 65 -39.00 5.97 55.78
C ILE A 65 -40.09 6.17 56.81
N GLN A 66 -40.94 5.17 57.03
CA GLN A 66 -41.62 4.98 58.31
C GLN A 66 -42.27 3.59 58.37
N SER A 67 -42.07 2.94 59.52
CA SER A 67 -42.63 1.67 59.96
C SER A 67 -42.21 0.43 59.19
N PHE A 68 -41.40 -0.42 59.82
CA PHE A 68 -41.84 -1.74 60.30
C PHE A 68 -40.72 -2.36 61.15
N ILE A 69 -40.45 -1.74 62.31
CA ILE A 69 -39.86 -2.45 63.47
C ILE A 69 -41.05 -2.97 64.27
N ALA A 70 -41.48 -4.20 63.97
CA ALA A 70 -42.31 -5.05 64.85
C ALA A 70 -42.55 -6.38 64.13
N GLY A 71 -41.72 -7.39 64.41
CA GLY A 71 -41.91 -8.72 63.82
C GLY A 71 -40.70 -9.65 63.83
N VAL A 72 -39.76 -9.48 64.77
CA VAL A 72 -38.67 -10.46 65.01
C VAL A 72 -39.04 -11.30 66.22
N LEU A 73 -40.07 -12.14 66.11
CA LEU A 73 -40.29 -13.23 67.06
C LEU A 73 -41.27 -14.31 66.56
N SER A 74 -41.02 -14.90 65.38
CA SER A 74 -41.44 -16.28 65.02
C SER A 74 -41.20 -16.53 63.52
N LEU A 75 -39.94 -16.71 63.11
CA LEU A 75 -39.69 -17.30 61.79
C LEU A 75 -39.70 -18.83 61.93
N PRO A 76 -40.60 -19.56 61.27
CA PRO A 76 -40.44 -21.00 61.12
C PRO A 76 -39.15 -21.28 60.33
N PRO A 77 -38.44 -22.40 60.57
CA PRO A 77 -37.26 -22.75 59.79
C PRO A 77 -37.67 -22.86 58.30
N THR A 78 -37.12 -21.97 57.47
CA THR A 78 -37.29 -22.07 56.02
C THR A 78 -36.64 -23.37 55.56
N PRO A 79 -37.34 -24.24 54.81
CA PRO A 79 -36.70 -25.40 54.22
C PRO A 79 -35.57 -24.91 53.32
N HIS A 80 -34.37 -25.43 53.55
CA HIS A 80 -33.22 -25.17 52.70
C HIS A 80 -33.60 -25.57 51.28
N SER A 81 -33.78 -24.58 50.40
CA SER A 81 -34.01 -24.82 48.98
C SER A 81 -32.75 -25.48 48.45
N VAL A 82 -32.74 -26.81 48.36
CA VAL A 82 -31.71 -27.58 47.68
C VAL A 82 -31.80 -27.19 46.21
N GLN A 83 -31.03 -26.18 45.82
CA GLN A 83 -30.91 -25.79 44.42
C GLN A 83 -30.35 -27.02 43.69
N PRO A 84 -31.06 -27.58 42.70
CA PRO A 84 -30.56 -28.74 41.98
C PRO A 84 -29.23 -28.34 41.35
N MET A 85 -28.16 -29.07 41.68
CA MET A 85 -26.87 -28.89 41.04
C MET A 85 -27.08 -29.00 39.54
N LYS A 86 -26.89 -27.87 38.84
CA LYS A 86 -27.03 -27.80 37.39
C LYS A 86 -26.00 -28.76 36.81
N LYS A 87 -26.44 -29.91 36.29
CA LYS A 87 -25.55 -30.91 35.68
C LYS A 87 -24.75 -30.22 34.57
N THR A 88 -23.44 -30.10 34.77
CA THR A 88 -22.49 -29.69 33.75
C THR A 88 -22.53 -30.72 32.63
N ARG A 89 -22.99 -30.32 31.45
CA ARG A 89 -22.90 -31.14 30.24
C ARG A 89 -21.48 -31.01 29.69
N GLY A 90 -20.72 -32.10 29.73
CA GLY A 90 -19.41 -32.20 29.09
C GLY A 90 -19.54 -32.65 27.63
N PHE A 91 -18.58 -32.25 26.79
CA PHE A 91 -18.43 -32.76 25.44
C PHE A 91 -17.83 -34.16 25.47
N THR A 92 -18.27 -35.04 24.57
CA THR A 92 -17.66 -36.37 24.44
C THR A 92 -16.32 -36.26 23.70
N ILE A 93 -15.39 -37.20 23.95
CA ILE A 93 -14.11 -37.25 23.22
C ILE A 93 -14.35 -37.34 21.70
N ILE A 94 -15.35 -38.12 21.29
CA ILE A 94 -15.68 -38.30 19.87
C ILE A 94 -16.20 -37.00 19.23
N GLU A 95 -16.95 -36.18 19.97
CA GLU A 95 -17.44 -34.89 19.48
C GLU A 95 -16.30 -33.90 19.27
N LEU A 96 -15.33 -33.84 20.19
CA LEU A 96 -14.13 -33.03 19.99
C LEU A 96 -13.33 -33.50 18.76
N MET A 97 -13.16 -34.81 18.57
CA MET A 97 -12.46 -35.33 17.40
C MET A 97 -13.18 -34.98 16.08
N LEU A 98 -14.50 -35.09 16.05
CA LEU A 98 -15.31 -34.81 14.87
C LEU A 98 -15.32 -33.31 14.55
N THR A 99 -15.41 -32.43 15.55
CA THR A 99 -15.31 -30.98 15.34
C THR A 99 -13.95 -30.54 14.79
N VAL A 100 -12.85 -31.06 15.35
CA VAL A 100 -11.49 -30.76 14.84
C VAL A 100 -11.29 -31.32 13.44
N ALA A 101 -11.83 -32.51 13.13
CA ALA A 101 -11.77 -33.08 11.80
C ALA A 101 -12.47 -32.20 10.75
N VAL A 102 -13.70 -31.73 11.04
CA VAL A 102 -14.43 -30.82 10.14
C VAL A 102 -13.70 -29.48 10.02
N LEU A 103 -13.21 -28.93 11.12
CA LEU A 103 -12.44 -27.67 11.12
C LEU A 103 -11.18 -27.77 10.25
N ALA A 104 -10.46 -28.89 10.30
CA ALA A 104 -9.27 -29.10 9.48
C ALA A 104 -9.59 -29.07 7.98
N VAL A 105 -10.69 -29.69 7.56
CA VAL A 105 -11.15 -29.66 6.15
C VAL A 105 -11.51 -28.24 5.72
N LEU A 106 -12.25 -27.50 6.57
CA LEU A 106 -12.63 -26.12 6.27
C LEU A 106 -11.40 -25.20 6.15
N LEU A 107 -10.42 -25.34 7.05
CA LEU A 107 -9.18 -24.56 7.00
C LEU A 107 -8.34 -24.89 5.76
N GLY A 108 -8.29 -26.15 5.34
CA GLY A 108 -7.59 -26.59 4.14
C GLY A 108 -8.03 -25.86 2.88
N ILE A 109 -9.33 -25.55 2.75
CA ILE A 109 -9.90 -24.83 1.61
C ILE A 109 -9.96 -23.31 1.87
N GLY A 110 -10.20 -22.89 3.11
CA GLY A 110 -10.39 -21.49 3.47
C GLY A 110 -9.11 -20.65 3.41
N ILE A 111 -7.98 -21.17 3.92
CA ILE A 111 -6.71 -20.43 3.97
C ILE A 111 -6.20 -20.02 2.58
N PRO A 112 -6.12 -20.89 1.55
CA PRO A 112 -5.64 -20.48 0.23
C PRO A 112 -6.54 -19.44 -0.43
N SER A 113 -7.86 -19.56 -0.29
CA SER A 113 -8.82 -18.56 -0.81
C SER A 113 -8.63 -17.19 -0.17
N PHE A 114 -8.42 -17.14 1.15
CA PHE A 114 -8.18 -15.88 1.86
C PHE A 114 -6.85 -15.23 1.43
N ARG A 115 -5.80 -16.02 1.21
CA ARG A 115 -4.52 -15.53 0.66
C ARG A 115 -4.70 -14.90 -0.72
N ASN A 116 -5.44 -15.55 -1.62
CA ASN A 116 -5.74 -15.01 -2.96
C ASN A 116 -6.55 -13.70 -2.90
N LEU A 117 -7.50 -13.60 -1.98
CA LEU A 117 -8.27 -12.36 -1.78
C LEU A 117 -7.37 -11.20 -1.33
N ILE A 118 -6.48 -11.45 -0.37
CA ILE A 118 -5.52 -10.43 0.11
C ILE A 118 -4.61 -9.98 -1.04
N GLN A 119 -4.05 -10.91 -1.82
CA GLN A 119 -3.18 -10.57 -2.94
C GLN A 119 -3.93 -9.73 -4.00
N ASN A 120 -5.17 -10.10 -4.32
CA ASN A 120 -6.00 -9.32 -5.23
C ASN A 120 -6.27 -7.90 -4.71
N ASN A 121 -6.59 -7.75 -3.44
CA ASN A 121 -6.83 -6.44 -2.84
C ASN A 121 -5.57 -5.58 -2.86
N ARG A 122 -4.40 -6.14 -2.55
CA ARG A 122 -3.11 -5.43 -2.60
C ARG A 122 -2.77 -4.98 -4.03
N ALA A 123 -2.89 -5.88 -5.02
CA ALA A 123 -2.65 -5.53 -6.42
C ALA A 123 -3.62 -4.45 -6.93
N THR A 124 -4.90 -4.55 -6.53
CA THR A 124 -5.93 -3.56 -6.90
C THR A 124 -5.65 -2.20 -6.26
N ALA A 125 -5.25 -2.16 -4.99
CA ALA A 125 -4.95 -0.92 -4.28
C ALA A 125 -3.82 -0.16 -4.99
N ILE A 126 -2.70 -0.84 -5.26
CA ILE A 126 -1.56 -0.22 -5.95
C ILE A 126 -1.90 0.19 -7.38
N ALA A 127 -2.66 -0.62 -8.12
CA ALA A 127 -3.13 -0.23 -9.45
C ALA A 127 -3.99 1.04 -9.39
N ASN A 128 -4.89 1.15 -8.41
CA ASN A 128 -5.72 2.34 -8.20
C ASN A 128 -4.89 3.56 -7.78
N ASP A 129 -3.86 3.38 -6.97
CA ASP A 129 -2.94 4.47 -6.61
C ASP A 129 -2.23 5.02 -7.84
N ILE A 130 -1.75 4.13 -8.73
CA ILE A 130 -1.13 4.53 -10.00
C ILE A 130 -2.14 5.27 -10.89
N VAL A 131 -3.37 4.73 -11.04
CA VAL A 131 -4.44 5.41 -11.80
C VAL A 131 -4.72 6.80 -11.24
N GLY A 132 -4.85 6.91 -9.91
CA GLY A 132 -5.08 8.19 -9.22
C GLY A 132 -3.93 9.17 -9.42
N THR A 133 -2.68 8.71 -9.35
CA THR A 133 -1.49 9.51 -9.67
C THR A 133 -1.54 10.03 -11.10
N LEU A 134 -1.81 9.17 -12.08
CA LEU A 134 -1.83 9.54 -13.50
C LEU A 134 -2.95 10.55 -13.81
N GLN A 135 -4.15 10.34 -13.26
CA GLN A 135 -5.28 11.27 -13.41
C GLN A 135 -4.99 12.62 -12.73
N THR A 136 -4.34 12.60 -11.57
CA THR A 136 -3.92 13.82 -10.86
C THR A 136 -2.87 14.56 -11.69
N ALA A 137 -1.84 13.87 -12.18
CA ALA A 137 -0.78 14.47 -12.99
C ALA A 137 -1.31 15.09 -14.28
N ARG A 138 -2.23 14.41 -14.99
CA ARG A 138 -2.91 14.96 -16.16
C ARG A 138 -3.70 16.23 -15.83
N SER A 139 -4.46 16.20 -14.73
CA SER A 139 -5.24 17.36 -14.30
C SER A 139 -4.35 18.53 -13.89
N GLU A 140 -3.22 18.28 -13.23
CA GLU A 140 -2.24 19.30 -12.86
C GLU A 140 -1.56 19.89 -14.11
N ALA A 141 -1.27 19.09 -15.13
CA ALA A 141 -0.69 19.59 -16.38
C ALA A 141 -1.61 20.58 -17.10
N ILE A 142 -2.91 20.25 -17.16
CA ILE A 142 -3.93 21.11 -17.76
C ILE A 142 -4.11 22.39 -16.92
N LYS A 143 -4.30 22.26 -15.61
CA LYS A 143 -4.51 23.40 -14.70
C LYS A 143 -3.35 24.39 -14.73
N ARG A 144 -2.11 23.88 -14.74
CA ARG A 144 -0.89 24.69 -14.71
C ARG A 144 -0.43 25.13 -16.10
N ARG A 145 -1.08 24.64 -17.17
CA ARG A 145 -0.65 24.81 -18.57
C ARG A 145 0.83 24.51 -18.77
N SER A 146 1.34 23.49 -18.08
CA SER A 146 2.76 23.12 -18.03
C SER A 146 2.90 21.60 -18.06
N PRO A 147 3.95 21.05 -18.69
CA PRO A 147 4.19 19.62 -18.64
C PRO A 147 4.41 19.12 -17.22
N ILE A 148 3.79 17.99 -16.88
CA ILE A 148 3.96 17.29 -15.59
C ILE A 148 4.51 15.90 -15.86
N THR A 149 5.59 15.56 -15.17
CA THR A 149 6.27 14.27 -15.30
C THR A 149 5.95 13.40 -14.10
N VAL A 150 5.51 12.17 -14.34
CA VAL A 150 5.37 11.10 -13.34
C VAL A 150 6.48 10.09 -13.58
N CYS A 151 7.31 9.83 -12.58
CA CYS A 151 8.47 8.96 -12.73
C CYS A 151 8.75 8.20 -11.43
N ARG A 152 9.53 7.12 -11.55
CA ARG A 152 10.13 6.43 -10.42
C ARG A 152 10.97 7.42 -9.62
N ARG A 153 10.82 7.40 -8.30
CA ARG A 153 11.60 8.27 -7.41
C ARG A 153 13.00 7.72 -7.18
N ASN A 154 13.95 8.62 -6.95
CA ASN A 154 15.24 8.27 -6.36
C ASN A 154 15.09 7.93 -4.86
N ALA A 155 16.13 7.34 -4.27
CA ALA A 155 16.13 6.99 -2.84
C ALA A 155 15.85 8.18 -1.90
N ALA A 156 16.21 9.40 -2.31
CA ALA A 156 15.97 10.63 -1.54
C ALA A 156 14.55 11.20 -1.70
N GLY A 157 13.73 10.69 -2.62
CA GLY A 157 12.39 11.21 -2.92
C GLY A 157 12.37 12.61 -3.53
N SER A 158 13.48 13.08 -4.10
CA SER A 158 13.67 14.45 -4.57
C SER A 158 13.72 14.60 -6.10
N ALA A 159 13.93 13.50 -6.84
CA ALA A 159 14.06 13.54 -8.28
C ALA A 159 13.63 12.22 -8.95
N CYS A 160 13.42 12.28 -10.26
CA CYS A 160 13.26 11.09 -11.09
C CYS A 160 14.53 10.24 -11.10
N GLU A 161 14.37 8.93 -11.09
CA GLU A 161 15.43 7.98 -11.38
C GLU A 161 14.98 7.07 -12.53
N ASN A 162 15.81 6.91 -13.55
CA ASN A 162 15.49 6.01 -14.65
C ASN A 162 15.47 4.55 -14.16
N GLY A 163 14.55 3.76 -14.70
CA GLY A 163 14.49 2.32 -14.43
C GLY A 163 13.07 1.78 -14.39
N THR A 164 12.95 0.48 -14.60
CA THR A 164 11.65 -0.17 -14.70
C THR A 164 11.09 -0.63 -13.36
N ASN A 165 11.89 -0.68 -12.29
CA ASN A 165 11.44 -1.11 -10.96
C ASN A 165 10.94 0.08 -10.12
N TRP A 166 9.63 0.17 -9.93
CA TRP A 166 8.97 1.25 -9.20
C TRP A 166 8.69 0.89 -7.73
N ALA A 167 9.33 -0.15 -7.19
CA ALA A 167 9.16 -0.60 -5.80
C ALA A 167 9.64 0.40 -4.73
N ALA A 168 10.45 1.39 -5.11
CA ALA A 168 10.83 2.47 -4.21
C ALA A 168 9.73 3.54 -4.07
N GLY A 169 8.70 3.52 -4.92
CA GLY A 169 7.70 4.56 -5.03
C GLY A 169 7.91 5.44 -6.26
N TRP A 170 7.03 6.42 -6.39
CA TRP A 170 7.02 7.34 -7.53
C TRP A 170 6.67 8.75 -7.09
N LEU A 171 6.92 9.70 -7.96
CA LEU A 171 6.64 11.10 -7.70
C LEU A 171 6.19 11.80 -8.97
N MET A 172 5.58 12.97 -8.79
CA MET A 172 5.20 13.85 -9.88
C MET A 172 5.93 15.20 -9.74
N LEU A 173 6.43 15.74 -10.84
CA LEU A 173 7.17 17.00 -10.87
C LEU A 173 6.64 17.94 -11.95
N GLN A 174 6.87 19.22 -11.71
CA GLN A 174 6.85 20.27 -12.71
C GLN A 174 8.29 20.75 -12.91
N GLY A 175 8.93 20.37 -14.02
CA GLY A 175 10.36 20.61 -14.22
C GLY A 175 11.20 19.93 -13.14
N ALA A 176 11.88 20.71 -12.31
CA ALA A 176 12.67 20.22 -11.16
C ALA A 176 11.90 20.24 -9.82
N THR A 177 10.70 20.80 -9.78
CA THR A 177 9.92 20.94 -8.54
C THR A 177 9.04 19.73 -8.32
N VAL A 178 9.26 18.99 -7.24
CA VAL A 178 8.40 17.87 -6.81
C VAL A 178 7.07 18.43 -6.29
N LEU A 179 5.97 17.97 -6.88
CA LEU A 179 4.61 18.37 -6.45
C LEU A 179 4.03 17.37 -5.44
N LYS A 180 4.27 16.07 -5.64
CA LYS A 180 3.79 15.01 -4.75
C LYS A 180 4.63 13.75 -4.89
N VAL A 181 4.81 13.05 -3.77
CA VAL A 181 5.52 11.78 -3.66
C VAL A 181 4.54 10.72 -3.16
N TRP A 182 4.68 9.51 -3.69
CA TRP A 182 4.00 8.31 -3.22
C TRP A 182 5.03 7.28 -2.81
N ASP A 183 4.84 6.72 -1.62
CA ASP A 183 5.57 5.55 -1.16
C ASP A 183 4.96 4.30 -1.80
N ALA A 184 5.82 3.38 -2.24
CA ALA A 184 5.38 2.04 -2.64
C ALA A 184 5.32 1.11 -1.44
N ALA A 185 4.47 0.09 -1.53
CA ALA A 185 4.41 -0.98 -0.54
C ALA A 185 5.75 -1.73 -0.50
N ALA A 186 6.29 -1.93 0.71
CA ALA A 186 7.51 -2.71 0.89
C ALA A 186 7.26 -4.18 0.54
N GLY A 187 8.10 -4.74 -0.32
CA GLY A 187 8.08 -6.16 -0.72
C GLY A 187 7.13 -6.46 -1.87
N GLU A 188 5.83 -6.50 -1.61
CA GLU A 188 4.80 -6.99 -2.55
C GLU A 188 3.53 -6.11 -2.48
N PRO A 189 2.87 -5.81 -3.62
CA PRO A 189 3.18 -6.27 -4.98
C PRO A 189 4.36 -5.52 -5.62
N VAL A 190 5.09 -6.21 -6.51
CA VAL A 190 6.16 -5.60 -7.30
C VAL A 190 5.53 -4.74 -8.40
N VAL A 191 5.94 -3.47 -8.47
CA VAL A 191 5.50 -2.52 -9.50
C VAL A 191 6.61 -2.35 -10.52
N THR A 192 6.31 -2.69 -11.77
CA THR A 192 7.17 -2.45 -12.93
C THR A 192 6.52 -1.39 -13.82
N GLY A 193 7.30 -0.52 -14.45
CA GLY A 193 6.75 0.53 -15.30
C GLY A 193 7.74 1.09 -16.31
N PRO A 194 7.35 2.16 -17.02
CA PRO A 194 8.18 2.82 -18.03
C PRO A 194 9.46 3.39 -17.41
N ALA A 195 10.61 3.14 -18.04
CA ALA A 195 11.91 3.54 -17.48
C ALA A 195 12.09 5.06 -17.37
N GLY A 196 11.55 5.83 -18.33
CA GLY A 196 11.62 7.29 -18.35
C GLY A 196 10.40 7.99 -17.73
N GLY A 197 9.45 7.24 -17.17
CA GLY A 197 8.19 7.78 -16.68
C GLY A 197 7.18 8.15 -17.76
N ILE A 198 6.15 8.88 -17.36
CA ILE A 198 5.04 9.36 -18.18
C ILE A 198 5.00 10.89 -18.08
N VAL A 199 4.89 11.57 -19.22
CA VAL A 199 4.80 13.03 -19.27
C VAL A 199 3.44 13.43 -19.85
N PHE A 200 2.67 14.18 -19.06
CA PHE A 200 1.43 14.80 -19.50
C PHE A 200 1.68 16.23 -19.93
N GLN A 201 1.19 16.59 -21.11
CA GLN A 201 1.27 17.93 -21.69
C GLN A 201 0.09 18.81 -21.22
N SER A 202 0.17 20.11 -21.49
CA SER A 202 -0.84 21.09 -21.08
C SER A 202 -2.21 20.92 -21.74
N ASP A 203 -2.27 20.20 -22.87
CA ASP A 203 -3.52 19.80 -23.55
C ASP A 203 -4.11 18.49 -22.99
N GLY A 204 -3.44 17.87 -22.01
CA GLY A 204 -3.85 16.62 -21.41
C GLY A 204 -3.47 15.38 -22.20
N THR A 205 -2.70 15.49 -23.28
CA THR A 205 -2.10 14.35 -23.98
C THR A 205 -0.89 13.82 -23.21
N ALA A 206 -0.49 12.58 -23.49
CA ALA A 206 0.70 11.97 -22.93
C ALA A 206 1.76 11.82 -24.02
N SER A 207 2.89 12.52 -23.91
CA SER A 207 3.98 12.44 -24.90
C SER A 207 4.88 11.21 -24.69
N ALA A 208 4.78 10.56 -23.53
CA ALA A 208 5.36 9.26 -23.24
C ALA A 208 4.25 8.31 -22.83
N THR A 209 4.07 7.22 -23.57
CA THR A 209 3.10 6.16 -23.29
C THR A 209 3.78 4.95 -22.69
N GLY A 210 3.03 4.14 -21.96
CA GLY A 210 3.55 2.89 -21.43
C GLY A 210 2.54 2.19 -20.54
N GLU A 211 2.93 1.01 -20.09
CA GLU A 211 2.11 0.17 -19.23
C GLU A 211 2.85 -0.11 -17.93
N PHE A 212 2.16 0.15 -16.82
CA PHE A 212 2.57 -0.27 -15.49
C PHE A 212 2.05 -1.67 -15.24
N GLN A 213 2.88 -2.51 -14.64
CA GLN A 213 2.56 -3.87 -14.26
C GLN A 213 2.67 -3.97 -12.74
N VAL A 214 1.56 -4.35 -12.09
CA VAL A 214 1.50 -4.64 -10.67
C VAL A 214 1.33 -6.14 -10.54
N GLN A 215 2.37 -6.81 -10.08
CA GLN A 215 2.39 -8.27 -9.96
C GLN A 215 2.61 -8.66 -8.50
N THR A 216 1.78 -9.58 -7.99
CA THR A 216 2.02 -10.23 -6.70
C THR A 216 2.87 -11.50 -6.88
N SER A 217 3.43 -12.02 -5.79
CA SER A 217 4.18 -13.29 -5.64
C SER A 217 4.08 -14.27 -6.81
N SER A 218 5.22 -14.76 -7.30
CA SER A 218 5.32 -15.76 -8.37
C SER A 218 4.69 -17.11 -7.98
N GLY A 219 3.87 -17.68 -8.86
CA GLY A 219 3.21 -18.98 -8.66
C GLY A 219 1.78 -19.02 -9.21
N SER A 220 1.03 -20.09 -8.92
CA SER A 220 -0.38 -20.26 -9.35
C SER A 220 -1.37 -19.29 -8.69
N THR A 221 -0.93 -18.55 -7.68
CA THR A 221 -1.70 -17.50 -7.00
C THR A 221 -1.22 -16.09 -7.38
N ALA A 222 -0.40 -15.96 -8.44
CA ALA A 222 0.06 -14.67 -8.91
C ALA A 222 -1.13 -13.86 -9.45
N VAL A 223 -1.29 -12.66 -8.93
CA VAL A 223 -2.24 -11.67 -9.42
C VAL A 223 -1.45 -10.63 -10.21
N GLN A 224 -1.90 -10.36 -11.43
CA GLN A 224 -1.33 -9.31 -12.27
C GLN A 224 -2.40 -8.29 -12.63
N ARG A 225 -2.08 -7.01 -12.51
CA ARG A 225 -2.88 -5.86 -12.95
C ARG A 225 -2.01 -4.97 -13.80
N CYS A 226 -2.55 -4.48 -14.91
CA CYS A 226 -1.86 -3.55 -15.76
C CYS A 226 -2.59 -2.21 -15.81
N VAL A 227 -1.83 -1.13 -15.81
CA VAL A 227 -2.33 0.23 -15.96
C VAL A 227 -1.64 0.85 -17.16
N GLY A 228 -2.36 1.03 -18.25
CA GLY A 228 -1.86 1.61 -19.50
C GLY A 228 -2.16 3.09 -19.61
N VAL A 229 -1.23 3.84 -20.21
CA VAL A 229 -1.43 5.23 -20.63
C VAL A 229 -1.28 5.34 -22.14
N ALA A 230 -2.35 5.74 -22.82
CA ALA A 230 -2.35 5.99 -24.26
C ALA A 230 -2.00 7.45 -24.58
N GLY A 231 -1.59 7.72 -25.83
CA GLY A 231 -1.09 9.04 -26.25
C GLY A 231 -2.08 10.19 -26.06
N LEU A 232 -3.39 9.92 -26.11
CA LEU A 232 -4.44 10.91 -25.81
C LEU A 232 -4.63 11.19 -24.30
N GLY A 233 -3.74 10.68 -23.45
CA GLY A 233 -3.83 10.81 -22.00
C GLY A 233 -4.89 9.92 -21.34
N ARG A 234 -5.42 8.92 -22.07
CA ARG A 234 -6.36 7.94 -21.51
C ARG A 234 -5.61 6.95 -20.63
N VAL A 235 -6.04 6.85 -19.37
CA VAL A 235 -5.59 5.82 -18.43
C VAL A 235 -6.58 4.66 -18.47
N SER A 236 -6.11 3.43 -18.64
CA SER A 236 -6.94 2.23 -18.64
C SER A 236 -6.34 1.15 -17.74
N THR A 237 -7.19 0.35 -17.10
CA THR A 237 -6.77 -0.80 -16.31
C THR A 237 -7.19 -2.10 -17.00
N LYS A 238 -6.35 -3.12 -16.90
CA LYS A 238 -6.69 -4.50 -17.29
C LYS A 238 -6.23 -5.50 -16.24
N THR A 239 -6.95 -6.58 -16.12
CA THR A 239 -6.59 -7.72 -15.26
C THR A 239 -5.86 -8.77 -16.10
N GLY A 240 -4.83 -9.41 -15.53
CA GLY A 240 -4.05 -10.43 -16.23
C GLY A 240 -2.77 -9.87 -16.85
N ALA A 241 -2.28 -10.54 -17.89
CA ALA A 241 -0.98 -10.23 -18.50
C ALA A 241 -0.97 -8.88 -19.21
N CYS A 242 0.17 -8.18 -19.08
CA CYS A 242 0.45 -6.91 -19.75
C CYS A 242 0.91 -7.15 -21.19
N SER A 243 0.51 -6.27 -22.12
CA SER A 243 0.59 -6.44 -23.58
C SER A 243 0.48 -5.10 -24.29
#